data_AF-A0A380E432-F1
#
_entry.id   AF-A0A380E432-F1
#
_cell.length_a   1.000
_cell.length_b   1.000
_cell.length_c   1.000
_cell.angle_alpha   90.00
_cell.angle_beta   90.00
_cell.angle_gamma   90.00
#
_symmetry.space_group_name_H-M   'P 1'
#
loop_
_entity.id
_entity.type
_entity.pdbx_description
1 polymer ?
#
loop_
_entity_poly.entity_id
_entity_poly.type
_entity_poly.pdbx_seq_one_letter_code
_entity_poly.pdbx_strand_id
1 'polypeptide(L)'
;MSLRDEALEMHKRNQGKLEVKPNVKVTNKEELSLAYSPGVAEPCKDIYEDKRKVYDYTIKGNTVAVITDGTAVLGLGNIGPEASIL
;
A
#
# COMPACT_ATOMS: atom_id res chain seq x y z
N MET A 1 -8.58 -17.01 -26.74
CA MET A 1 -7.52 -17.23 -25.73
C MET A 1 -8.11 -18.06 -24.61
N SER A 2 -7.29 -18.80 -23.86
CA SER A 2 -7.77 -19.49 -22.66
C SER A 2 -7.79 -18.53 -21.46
N LEU A 3 -8.57 -18.85 -20.41
CA LEU A 3 -8.56 -18.08 -19.15
C LEU A 3 -7.13 -17.95 -18.58
N ARG A 4 -6.31 -19.00 -18.74
CA ARG A 4 -4.91 -18.99 -18.33
C ARG A 4 -4.12 -17.90 -19.06
N ASP A 5 -4.28 -17.81 -20.37
CA ASP A 5 -3.52 -16.85 -21.19
C ASP A 5 -3.95 -15.42 -20.88
N GLU A 6 -5.25 -15.19 -20.70
CA GLU A 6 -5.79 -13.88 -20.30
C GLU A 6 -5.30 -13.44 -18.92
N ALA A 7 -5.25 -14.36 -17.94
CA ALA A 7 -4.73 -14.08 -16.61
C ALA A 7 -3.24 -13.71 -16.65
N LEU A 8 -2.43 -14.49 -17.38
CA LEU A 8 -0.99 -14.23 -17.52
C LEU A 8 -0.72 -12.90 -18.23
N GLU A 9 -1.44 -12.62 -19.32
CA GLU A 9 -1.27 -11.37 -20.06
C GLU A 9 -1.70 -10.16 -19.23
N MET A 10 -2.79 -10.25 -18.47
CA MET A 10 -3.22 -9.19 -17.56
C MET A 10 -2.16 -8.86 -16.51
N HIS A 11 -1.62 -9.87 -15.83
CA HIS A 11 -0.56 -9.68 -14.84
C HIS A 11 0.73 -9.10 -15.46
N LYS A 12 1.11 -9.60 -16.66
CA LYS A 12 2.30 -9.14 -17.39
C LYS A 12 2.16 -7.69 -17.85
N ARG A 13 1.01 -7.32 -18.41
CA ARG A 13 0.77 -5.96 -18.94
C ARG A 13 0.75 -4.92 -17.83
N ASN A 14 0.17 -5.24 -16.67
CA ASN A 14 0.03 -4.30 -15.55
C ASN A 14 1.20 -4.35 -14.55
N GLN A 15 2.14 -5.30 -14.69
CA GLN A 15 3.25 -5.53 -13.75
C GLN A 15 2.75 -5.75 -12.30
N GLY A 16 1.71 -6.59 -12.15
CA GLY A 16 0.99 -6.79 -10.90
C GLY A 16 -0.41 -6.18 -10.93
N LYS A 17 -1.06 -6.10 -9.76
CA LYS A 17 -2.46 -5.64 -9.64
C LYS A 17 -2.67 -4.49 -8.65
N LEU A 18 -1.62 -4.06 -7.95
CA LEU A 18 -1.71 -3.01 -6.94
C LEU A 18 -0.98 -1.75 -7.41
N GLU A 19 -1.56 -0.61 -7.08
CA GLU A 19 -0.96 0.71 -7.27
C GLU A 19 -1.07 1.50 -5.95
N VAL A 20 -0.14 2.43 -5.73
CA VAL A 20 -0.20 3.37 -4.61
C VAL A 20 -0.46 4.75 -5.18
N LYS A 21 -1.57 5.37 -4.75
CA LYS A 21 -1.96 6.71 -5.17
C LYS A 21 -2.04 7.64 -3.95
N PRO A 22 -1.51 8.87 -4.04
CA PRO A 22 -1.68 9.86 -3.00
C PRO A 22 -3.16 10.21 -2.80
N ASN A 23 -3.62 10.28 -1.55
CA ASN A 23 -4.96 10.77 -1.21
C ASN A 23 -5.07 12.30 -1.26
N VAL A 24 -3.93 13.00 -1.27
CA VAL A 24 -3.83 14.46 -1.36
C VAL A 24 -3.18 14.86 -2.68
N LYS A 25 -3.70 15.90 -3.32
CA LYS A 25 -3.08 16.48 -4.52
C LYS A 25 -1.94 17.39 -4.10
N VAL A 26 -0.84 17.32 -4.84
CA VAL A 26 0.32 18.20 -4.68
C VAL A 26 0.70 18.73 -6.05
N THR A 27 0.33 19.97 -6.32
CA THR A 27 0.44 20.65 -7.62
C THR A 27 1.22 21.96 -7.53
N ASN A 28 1.44 22.47 -6.31
CA ASN A 28 2.17 23.69 -6.04
C ASN A 28 3.02 23.59 -4.77
N LYS A 29 3.83 24.63 -4.52
CA LYS A 29 4.78 24.69 -3.39
C LYS A 29 4.09 24.68 -2.03
N GLU A 30 2.94 25.32 -1.91
CA GLU A 30 2.19 25.41 -0.66
C GLU A 30 1.64 24.03 -0.27
N GLU A 31 0.99 23.34 -1.21
CA GLU A 31 0.50 21.97 -1.03
C GLU A 31 1.64 21.00 -0.68
N LEU A 32 2.81 21.14 -1.32
CA LEU A 32 3.98 20.35 -0.98
C LEU A 32 4.48 20.64 0.44
N SER A 33 4.43 21.90 0.86
CA SER A 33 4.85 22.32 2.21
C SER A 33 3.91 21.79 3.30
N LEU A 34 2.63 21.53 2.98
CA LEU A 34 1.66 20.90 3.89
C LEU A 34 1.81 19.38 3.93
N ALA A 35 1.90 18.74 2.76
CA ALA A 35 2.00 17.28 2.64
C ALA A 35 3.38 16.74 3.09
N TYR A 36 4.39 17.60 3.11
CA TYR A 36 5.76 17.27 3.51
C TYR A 36 6.32 18.37 4.41
N SER A 37 7.63 18.62 4.36
CA SER A 37 8.26 19.64 5.18
C SER A 37 7.86 21.07 4.78
N PRO A 38 7.57 21.96 5.75
CA PRO A 38 7.62 21.74 7.19
C PRO A 38 6.30 21.23 7.82
N GLY A 39 5.18 21.23 7.10
CA GLY A 39 3.83 20.97 7.64
C GLY A 39 3.63 19.58 8.25
N VAL A 40 4.31 18.56 7.71
CA VAL A 40 4.28 17.19 8.24
C VAL A 40 4.79 17.07 9.68
N ALA A 41 5.53 18.08 10.18
CA ALA A 41 6.01 18.08 11.57
C ALA A 41 4.88 18.15 12.61
N GLU A 42 3.75 18.79 12.28
CA GLU A 42 2.65 18.98 13.22
C GLU A 42 1.94 17.66 13.59
N PRO A 43 1.46 16.81 12.64
CA PRO A 43 0.91 15.51 13.00
C PRO A 43 1.94 14.60 13.70
N CYS A 44 3.24 14.74 13.40
CA CYS A 44 4.30 14.00 14.09
C CYS A 44 4.41 14.37 15.58
N LYS A 45 4.38 15.67 15.92
CA LYS A 45 4.39 16.14 17.32
C LYS A 45 3.15 15.66 18.05
N ASP A 46 1.99 15.79 17.42
CA ASP A 46 0.72 15.35 18.00
C ASP A 46 0.70 13.85 18.31
N ILE A 47 1.23 13.00 17.40
CA ILE A 47 1.33 11.56 17.61
C ILE A 47 2.37 11.22 18.68
N TYR A 48 3.44 12.02 18.81
CA TYR A 48 4.42 11.86 19.88
C TYR A 48 3.79 12.11 21.25
N GLU A 49 2.93 13.12 21.37
CA GLU A 49 2.18 13.43 22.59
C GLU A 49 1.06 12.42 22.90
N ASP A 50 0.27 12.02 21.90
CA ASP A 50 -0.72 10.93 22.02
C ASP A 50 -0.64 9.96 20.84
N LYS A 51 -0.09 8.78 21.11
CA LYS A 51 0.08 7.71 20.11
C LYS A 51 -1.22 7.28 19.44
N ARG A 52 -2.40 7.51 20.04
CA ARG A 52 -3.69 7.14 19.45
C ARG A 52 -4.06 8.02 18.26
N LYS A 53 -3.54 9.26 18.19
CA LYS A 53 -3.74 10.16 17.04
C LYS A 53 -3.17 9.63 15.73
N VAL A 54 -2.37 8.55 15.77
CA VAL A 54 -1.95 7.83 14.56
C VAL A 54 -3.14 7.35 13.73
N TYR A 55 -4.29 7.06 14.36
CA TYR A 55 -5.51 6.66 13.67
C TYR A 55 -6.26 7.84 13.03
N ASP A 56 -6.02 9.07 13.49
CA ASP A 56 -6.64 10.28 12.96
C ASP A 56 -5.86 10.84 11.76
N TYR A 57 -4.52 10.82 11.82
CA TYR A 57 -3.66 11.52 10.86
C TYR A 57 -2.92 10.64 9.86
N THR A 58 -3.07 9.31 9.92
CA THR A 58 -2.34 8.40 9.04
C THR A 58 -3.27 7.38 8.38
N ILE A 59 -2.73 6.68 7.38
CA ILE A 59 -3.43 5.60 6.69
C ILE A 59 -3.76 4.40 7.59
N LYS A 60 -3.24 4.35 8.83
CA LYS A 60 -3.33 3.21 9.74
C LYS A 60 -4.76 2.79 10.07
N GLY A 61 -5.71 3.74 10.12
CA GLY A 61 -7.12 3.43 10.36
C GLY A 61 -7.82 2.69 9.21
N ASN A 62 -7.24 2.71 8.00
CA ASN A 62 -7.88 2.18 6.79
C ASN A 62 -6.96 1.30 5.94
N THR A 63 -5.81 0.86 6.48
CA THR A 63 -4.84 0.03 5.76
C THR A 63 -4.67 -1.30 6.48
N VAL A 64 -4.90 -2.40 5.76
CA VAL A 64 -4.74 -3.77 6.25
C VAL A 64 -3.60 -4.44 5.51
N ALA A 65 -2.63 -4.98 6.25
CA ALA A 65 -1.56 -5.79 5.66
C ALA A 65 -2.05 -7.23 5.47
N VAL A 66 -1.94 -7.75 4.24
CA VAL A 66 -2.13 -9.17 3.94
C VAL A 66 -0.76 -9.84 3.96
N ILE A 67 -0.48 -10.59 5.02
CA ILE A 67 0.83 -11.19 5.30
C ILE A 67 0.75 -12.70 5.12
N THR A 68 1.69 -13.28 4.38
CA THR A 68 1.84 -14.72 4.15
C THR A 68 3.31 -15.09 3.98
N ASP A 69 3.68 -16.30 4.35
CA ASP A 69 5.00 -16.89 4.09
C ASP A 69 5.02 -17.81 2.84
N GLY A 70 3.86 -17.96 2.18
CA GLY A 70 3.71 -18.79 0.99
C GLY A 70 3.64 -20.30 1.24
N THR A 71 3.50 -20.75 2.49
CA THR A 71 3.49 -22.18 2.83
C THR A 71 2.17 -22.89 2.50
N ALA A 72 1.08 -22.14 2.31
CA ALA A 72 -0.24 -22.67 1.97
C ALA A 72 -0.98 -21.75 0.98
N VAL A 73 -0.54 -21.74 -0.28
CA VAL A 73 -1.15 -20.89 -1.33
C VAL A 73 -2.23 -21.67 -2.07
N LEU A 74 -3.51 -21.30 -1.85
CA LEU A 74 -4.66 -21.95 -2.49
C LEU A 74 -4.62 -23.48 -2.31
N GLY A 75 -4.72 -24.25 -3.40
CA GLY A 75 -4.51 -25.70 -3.42
C GLY A 75 -3.10 -26.12 -3.87
N LEU A 76 -2.15 -25.19 -3.98
CA LEU A 76 -0.80 -25.42 -4.49
C LEU A 76 0.20 -25.83 -3.39
N GLY A 77 -0.19 -25.68 -2.12
CA GLY A 77 0.65 -26.00 -0.98
C GLY A 77 1.76 -24.97 -0.77
N ASN A 78 2.93 -25.45 -0.39
CA ASN A 78 4.09 -24.61 -0.11
C ASN A 78 4.87 -24.33 -1.41
N ILE A 79 4.69 -23.12 -1.94
CA ILE A 79 5.34 -22.65 -3.18
C ILE A 79 6.27 -21.46 -2.92
N GLY A 80 6.44 -21.08 -1.66
CA GLY A 80 7.30 -19.97 -1.23
C GLY A 80 6.71 -18.58 -1.45
N PRO A 81 7.35 -17.55 -0.87
CA PRO A 81 6.82 -16.20 -0.85
C PRO A 81 6.74 -15.56 -2.25
N GLU A 82 7.71 -15.80 -3.13
CA GLU A 82 7.76 -15.25 -4.49
C GLU A 82 6.64 -15.77 -5.40
N ALA A 83 6.11 -16.96 -5.13
CA ALA A 83 4.96 -17.49 -5.86
C ALA A 83 3.61 -17.13 -5.21
N SER A 84 3.64 -16.48 -4.05
CA SER A 84 2.46 -16.01 -3.32
C SER A 84 2.15 -14.52 -3.53
N ILE A 85 3.04 -13.79 -4.20
CA ILE A 85 2.89 -12.37 -4.51
C ILE A 85 2.23 -12.21 -5.90
N LEU A 86 1.02 -11.64 -5.95
CA LEU A 86 0.21 -11.53 -7.17
C LEU A 86 -0.44 -10.16 -7.34
#